data_AF-A0A8S9KB58-F1
#
_entry.id   AF-A0A8S9KB58-F1
#
_cell.length_a   1.000
_cell.length_b   1.000
_cell.length_c   1.000
_cell.angle_alpha   90.00
_cell.angle_beta   90.00
_cell.angle_gamma   90.00
#
_symmetry.space_group_name_H-M   'P 1'
#
loop_
_entity.id
_entity.type
_entity.pdbx_description
1 polymer ?
#
loop_
_entity_poly.entity_id
_entity_poly.type
_entity_poly.pdbx_seq_one_letter_code
_entity_poly.pdbx_strand_id
1 'polypeptide(L)'
;MDDTTKEDGSGSSRKAVRKEKRSYIFRKWTWIDVMKASSVGTVHLLCVLAPFNFEWEALLFGVILAIMSALTITFSYHRNLAHRSFKLPKWLEYSFAYSALFALQGHPIDWVSTHRFHHQFTDSDRDPHSPIEGFWFSHVFWVFDSSYIREKVTKRYNIFTLGCIGLKPIKLGFRRQSYINFSMGDTTKEDVSGSSRKVVGKKRRPYFFRKWTKIDVMRAASVGTVHFLCLLAPFYFKWEALLFGVILAWVTALSITFSYHRNLAHRSFKLPKWLEYSFAYSALFALQGHPIDWVSTHRFHHQFTDSDRDPHSPMEGFWFSHVFWIFDTNYIREKCGGRDNVMDLKQQWFYRFLRNTIGLHIMTFWTLVYLWGGLPYLTCGIGAGGAIGYNGTWLINSACHIWGSRAWNTKDTSRNIWWLGPFTMGESWHNNHHAFEASARHGLEWYQVDLTWYLISFFQALGLATDVKLPSEAQKRKLAFPR
;
A
#
# COMPACT_ATOMS: atom_id res chain seq x y z
N MET A 1 38.50 -32.30 -57.35
CA MET A 1 39.54 -31.82 -56.43
C MET A 1 39.03 -30.51 -55.88
N ASP A 2 38.77 -30.55 -54.58
CA ASP A 2 38.64 -29.48 -53.60
C ASP A 2 37.87 -28.21 -53.93
N ASP A 3 36.77 -28.12 -53.17
CA ASP A 3 35.90 -26.98 -52.93
C ASP A 3 36.67 -25.89 -52.16
N THR A 4 36.87 -24.75 -52.81
CA THR A 4 37.25 -23.49 -52.16
C THR A 4 36.27 -22.42 -52.57
N THR A 5 35.34 -22.07 -51.70
CA THR A 5 34.77 -20.72 -51.67
C THR A 5 34.48 -20.27 -50.24
N LYS A 6 35.15 -19.17 -49.87
CA LYS A 6 34.86 -18.29 -48.74
C LYS A 6 33.43 -17.76 -48.86
N GLU A 7 32.73 -17.61 -47.74
CA GLU A 7 31.70 -16.59 -47.56
C GLU A 7 31.73 -16.04 -46.13
N ASP A 8 31.27 -14.80 -46.05
CA ASP A 8 31.71 -13.76 -45.14
C ASP A 8 31.10 -13.82 -43.74
N GLY A 9 31.86 -13.21 -42.82
CA GLY A 9 31.51 -12.93 -41.44
C GLY A 9 30.10 -12.39 -41.25
N SER A 10 29.25 -13.20 -40.61
CA SER A 10 28.02 -12.75 -39.97
C SER A 10 27.94 -13.29 -38.54
N GLY A 11 27.60 -12.39 -37.61
CA GLY A 11 26.93 -12.77 -36.36
C GLY A 11 27.82 -13.21 -35.19
N SER A 12 28.52 -12.26 -34.56
CA SER A 12 28.89 -12.42 -33.13
C SER A 12 27.62 -12.34 -32.26
N SER A 13 26.90 -13.46 -32.20
CA SER A 13 25.84 -13.72 -31.23
C SER A 13 26.39 -13.55 -29.80
N ARG A 14 25.98 -12.48 -29.12
CA ARG A 14 26.07 -12.39 -27.66
C ARG A 14 25.16 -13.48 -27.08
N LYS A 15 25.71 -14.66 -26.83
CA LYS A 15 25.07 -15.68 -25.99
C LYS A 15 24.83 -15.07 -24.61
N ALA A 16 23.59 -14.66 -24.35
CA ALA A 16 23.13 -14.36 -23.00
C ALA A 16 23.25 -15.65 -22.18
N VAL A 17 24.28 -15.71 -21.34
CA VAL A 17 24.42 -16.77 -20.35
C VAL A 17 23.26 -16.62 -19.38
N ARG A 18 22.22 -17.44 -19.56
CA ARG A 18 21.09 -17.55 -18.64
C ARG A 18 21.63 -18.19 -17.36
N LYS A 19 22.00 -17.36 -16.38
CA LYS A 19 22.42 -17.79 -15.03
C LYS A 19 21.28 -18.64 -14.47
N GLU A 20 21.55 -19.92 -14.17
CA GLU A 20 20.57 -20.81 -13.54
C GLU A 20 20.09 -20.16 -12.24
N LYS A 21 18.77 -20.02 -12.07
CA LYS A 21 18.18 -19.51 -10.82
C LYS A 21 18.55 -20.48 -9.71
N ARG A 22 19.34 -20.00 -8.75
CA ARG A 22 19.78 -20.77 -7.60
C ARG A 22 18.56 -21.27 -6.82
N SER A 23 18.51 -22.58 -6.57
CA SER A 23 17.45 -23.17 -5.76
C SER A 23 17.75 -22.96 -4.27
N TYR A 24 17.05 -22.00 -3.66
CA TYR A 24 17.26 -21.61 -2.26
C TYR A 24 16.76 -22.65 -1.26
N ILE A 25 15.79 -23.47 -1.66
CA ILE A 25 15.11 -24.47 -0.81
C ILE A 25 15.93 -25.76 -0.71
N PHE A 26 16.59 -26.17 -1.78
CA PHE A 26 17.23 -27.49 -1.88
C PHE A 26 18.76 -27.47 -1.68
N ARG A 27 19.32 -26.44 -1.02
CA ARG A 27 20.77 -26.36 -0.73
C ARG A 27 21.14 -27.08 0.57
N LYS A 28 22.44 -27.36 0.77
CA LYS A 28 22.96 -27.82 2.07
C LYS A 28 23.00 -26.66 3.07
N TRP A 29 22.42 -26.87 4.23
CA TRP A 29 22.38 -25.88 5.31
C TRP A 29 23.55 -26.09 6.27
N THR A 30 24.16 -25.00 6.72
CA THR A 30 25.10 -25.06 7.84
C THR A 30 24.35 -25.04 9.18
N TRP A 31 25.00 -25.42 10.27
CA TRP A 31 24.43 -25.28 11.61
C TRP A 31 24.01 -23.85 11.96
N ILE A 32 24.74 -22.84 11.45
CA ILE A 32 24.39 -21.42 11.63
C ILE A 32 23.11 -21.07 10.88
N ASP A 33 22.92 -21.63 9.67
CA ASP A 33 21.72 -21.41 8.87
C ASP A 33 20.49 -21.97 9.58
N VAL A 34 20.62 -23.18 10.14
CA VAL A 34 19.56 -23.84 10.93
C VAL A 34 19.20 -23.00 12.14
N MET A 35 20.19 -22.57 12.94
CA MET A 35 19.95 -21.73 14.12
C MET A 35 19.23 -20.42 13.77
N LYS A 36 19.67 -19.73 12.72
CA LYS A 36 19.04 -18.48 12.27
C LYS A 36 17.60 -18.70 11.82
N ALA A 37 17.33 -19.75 11.02
CA ALA A 37 15.98 -20.02 10.57
C ALA A 37 15.06 -20.48 11.70
N SER A 38 15.56 -21.30 12.64
CA SER A 38 14.82 -21.65 13.85
C SER A 38 14.48 -20.40 14.65
N SER A 39 15.44 -19.49 14.89
CA SER A 39 15.18 -18.24 15.60
C SER A 39 14.14 -17.37 14.89
N VAL A 40 14.27 -17.17 13.57
CA VAL A 40 13.31 -16.39 12.79
C VAL A 40 11.94 -17.06 12.81
N GLY A 41 11.87 -18.38 12.61
CA GLY A 41 10.64 -19.15 12.64
C GLY A 41 9.94 -19.09 14.00
N THR A 42 10.68 -19.20 15.10
CA THR A 42 10.15 -19.06 16.46
C THR A 42 9.59 -17.66 16.69
N VAL A 43 10.30 -16.60 16.30
CA VAL A 43 9.77 -15.22 16.44
C VAL A 43 8.47 -15.04 15.65
N HIS A 44 8.41 -15.53 14.40
CA HIS A 44 7.20 -15.41 13.59
C HIS A 44 6.05 -16.26 14.16
N LEU A 45 6.34 -17.46 14.66
CA LEU A 45 5.34 -18.28 15.36
C LEU A 45 4.82 -17.57 16.61
N LEU A 46 5.69 -16.97 17.41
CA LEU A 46 5.30 -16.19 18.58
C LEU A 46 4.47 -14.96 18.17
N CYS A 47 4.77 -14.29 17.06
CA CYS A 47 3.93 -13.20 16.54
C CYS A 47 2.54 -13.69 16.11
N VAL A 48 2.44 -14.88 15.51
CA VAL A 48 1.15 -15.51 15.17
C VAL A 48 0.37 -15.89 16.43
N LEU A 49 1.07 -16.31 17.49
CA LEU A 49 0.47 -16.70 18.76
C LEU A 49 0.18 -15.50 19.69
N ALA A 50 0.82 -14.35 19.46
CA ALA A 50 0.71 -13.15 20.30
C ALA A 50 -0.73 -12.66 20.52
N PRO A 51 -1.64 -12.70 19.53
CA PRO A 51 -3.04 -12.30 19.75
C PRO A 51 -3.79 -13.18 20.76
N PHE A 52 -3.34 -14.42 20.99
CA PHE A 52 -4.01 -15.35 21.91
C PHE A 52 -3.57 -15.18 23.38
N ASN A 53 -2.50 -14.43 23.65
CA ASN A 53 -1.99 -14.12 24.99
C ASN A 53 -1.59 -12.63 25.07
N PHE A 54 -2.48 -11.76 24.60
CA PHE A 54 -2.19 -10.33 24.44
C PHE A 54 -2.28 -9.55 25.76
N GLU A 55 -1.22 -8.81 26.08
CA GLU A 55 -1.15 -7.89 27.20
C GLU A 55 -0.63 -6.51 26.73
N TRP A 56 -1.20 -5.45 27.27
CA TRP A 56 -0.90 -4.08 26.85
C TRP A 56 0.48 -3.61 27.30
N GLU A 57 0.90 -4.04 28.48
CA GLU A 57 2.21 -3.83 29.06
C GLU A 57 3.28 -4.49 28.18
N ALA A 58 3.01 -5.71 27.72
CA ALA A 58 3.89 -6.44 26.81
C ALA A 58 3.99 -5.76 25.44
N LEU A 59 2.88 -5.25 24.90
CA LEU A 59 2.91 -4.49 23.64
C LEU A 59 3.68 -3.17 23.80
N LEU A 60 3.41 -2.39 24.86
CA LEU A 60 4.10 -1.13 25.11
C LEU A 60 5.62 -1.36 25.26
N PHE A 61 6.00 -2.37 26.05
CA PHE A 61 7.39 -2.76 26.21
C PHE A 61 8.01 -3.19 24.87
N GLY A 62 7.28 -3.98 24.06
CA GLY A 62 7.70 -4.38 22.72
C GLY A 62 7.90 -3.20 21.77
N VAL A 63 7.00 -2.22 21.78
CA VAL A 63 7.13 -1.00 20.95
C VAL A 63 8.32 -0.15 21.38
N ILE A 64 8.52 0.04 22.70
CA ILE A 64 9.69 0.76 23.23
C ILE A 64 10.98 0.06 22.81
N LEU A 65 11.03 -1.27 22.97
CA LEU A 65 12.18 -2.08 22.58
C LEU A 65 12.44 -2.01 21.07
N ALA A 66 11.40 -2.03 20.23
CA ALA A 66 11.52 -1.90 18.78
C ALA A 66 12.08 -0.53 18.37
N ILE A 67 11.59 0.56 18.98
CA ILE A 67 12.10 1.92 18.73
C ILE A 67 13.56 2.03 19.16
N MET A 68 13.90 1.55 20.36
CA MET A 68 15.29 1.57 20.86
C MET A 68 16.22 0.74 19.97
N SER A 69 15.78 -0.43 19.52
CA SER A 69 16.54 -1.31 18.62
C SER A 69 16.78 -0.65 17.26
N ALA A 70 15.75 -0.02 16.68
CA ALA A 70 15.87 0.71 15.41
C ALA A 70 16.82 1.91 15.53
N LEU A 71 16.70 2.69 16.61
CA LEU A 71 17.56 3.85 16.85
C LEU A 71 19.02 3.44 17.04
N THR A 72 19.27 2.38 17.82
CA THR A 72 20.65 1.92 18.10
C THR A 72 21.31 1.36 16.85
N ILE A 73 20.62 0.59 16.00
CA ILE A 73 21.16 0.11 14.72
C ILE A 73 21.45 1.28 13.76
N THR A 74 20.48 2.19 13.60
CA THR A 74 20.60 3.30 12.64
C THR A 74 21.66 4.31 13.06
N PHE A 75 21.76 4.62 14.35
CA PHE A 75 22.75 5.55 14.88
C PHE A 75 24.15 4.91 14.97
N SER A 76 24.23 3.69 15.52
CA SER A 76 25.50 2.99 15.77
C SER A 76 26.02 2.25 14.54
N TYR A 77 25.44 1.09 14.20
CA TYR A 77 26.01 0.21 13.18
C TYR A 77 26.03 0.88 11.81
N HIS A 78 24.94 1.56 11.45
CA HIS A 78 24.79 2.19 10.16
C HIS A 78 25.59 3.50 10.04
N ARG A 79 25.20 4.58 10.74
CA ARG A 79 25.79 5.91 10.52
C ARG A 79 27.18 6.06 11.16
N ASN A 80 27.36 5.60 12.40
CA ASN A 80 28.63 5.76 13.10
C ASN A 80 29.70 4.75 12.64
N LEU A 81 29.41 3.46 12.69
CA LEU A 81 30.41 2.42 12.42
C LEU A 81 30.59 2.16 10.92
N ALA A 82 29.52 1.98 10.14
CA ALA A 82 29.63 1.67 8.73
C ALA A 82 30.00 2.89 7.87
N HIS A 83 29.25 3.98 7.98
CA HIS A 83 29.47 5.19 7.17
C HIS A 83 30.44 6.21 7.76
N ARG A 84 30.81 6.09 9.05
CA ARG A 84 31.71 7.04 9.73
C ARG A 84 31.25 8.51 9.59
N SER A 85 29.93 8.73 9.55
CA SER A 85 29.34 10.05 9.29
C SER A 85 29.59 11.05 10.43
N PHE A 86 29.91 10.56 11.63
CA PHE A 86 30.30 11.36 12.79
C PHE A 86 31.20 10.54 13.72
N LYS A 87 31.86 11.21 14.67
CA LYS A 87 32.72 10.58 15.68
C LYS A 87 32.08 10.69 17.07
N LEU A 88 32.22 9.64 17.87
CA LEU A 88 31.81 9.60 19.28
C LEU A 88 33.03 9.35 20.17
N PRO A 89 33.01 9.78 21.45
CA PRO A 89 33.90 9.26 22.47
C PRO A 89 33.82 7.73 22.52
N LYS A 90 34.95 7.04 22.78
CA LYS A 90 35.00 5.57 22.67
C LYS A 90 34.05 4.83 23.60
N TRP A 91 33.87 5.31 24.83
CA TRP A 91 32.90 4.72 25.75
C TRP A 91 31.48 4.76 25.18
N LEU A 92 31.09 5.87 24.54
CA LEU A 92 29.74 6.04 23.98
C LEU A 92 29.56 5.24 22.68
N GLU A 93 30.60 5.16 21.85
CA GLU A 93 30.65 4.26 20.68
C GLU A 93 30.41 2.80 21.10
N TYR A 94 31.08 2.34 22.16
CA TYR A 94 30.93 0.98 22.69
C TYR A 94 29.57 0.75 23.34
N SER A 95 29.06 1.69 24.12
CA SER A 95 27.72 1.59 24.72
C SER A 95 26.64 1.44 23.64
N PHE A 96 26.66 2.28 22.60
CA PHE A 96 25.69 2.17 21.52
C PHE A 96 25.87 0.91 20.66
N ALA A 97 27.11 0.45 20.45
CA ALA A 97 27.37 -0.79 19.74
C ALA A 97 26.88 -2.02 20.52
N TYR A 98 27.01 -2.00 21.85
CA TYR A 98 26.46 -3.04 22.73
C TYR A 98 24.94 -3.02 22.74
N SER A 99 24.31 -1.84 22.89
CA SER A 99 22.84 -1.72 22.87
C SER A 99 22.23 -2.17 21.54
N ALA A 100 22.92 -2.00 20.43
CA ALA A 100 22.46 -2.47 19.12
C ALA A 100 22.40 -4.02 19.00
N LEU A 101 23.06 -4.77 19.89
CA LEU A 101 22.95 -6.24 19.92
C LEU A 101 21.53 -6.71 20.26
N PHE A 102 20.77 -5.92 21.02
CA PHE A 102 19.38 -6.23 21.35
C PHE A 102 18.44 -6.17 20.14
N ALA A 103 18.87 -5.59 19.01
CA ALA A 103 18.13 -5.65 17.76
C ALA A 103 18.24 -7.00 17.04
N LEU A 104 19.08 -7.91 17.54
CA LEU A 104 19.28 -9.28 17.02
C LEU A 104 19.69 -9.34 15.53
N GLN A 105 20.39 -8.31 15.03
CA GLN A 105 20.88 -8.25 13.63
C GLN A 105 22.32 -8.76 13.45
N GLY A 106 22.88 -9.42 14.46
CA GLY A 106 24.24 -9.96 14.45
C GLY A 106 25.29 -9.02 15.05
N HIS A 107 26.53 -9.49 15.11
CA HIS A 107 27.65 -8.77 15.71
C HIS A 107 28.04 -7.53 14.86
N PRO A 108 28.49 -6.41 15.46
CA PRO A 108 28.78 -5.16 14.75
C PRO A 108 29.74 -5.32 13.58
N ILE A 109 30.75 -6.19 13.71
CA ILE A 109 31.74 -6.45 12.64
C ILE A 109 31.07 -7.06 11.41
N ASP A 110 30.20 -8.06 11.59
CA ASP A 110 29.53 -8.76 10.51
C ASP A 110 28.51 -7.85 9.82
N TRP A 111 27.76 -7.10 10.62
CA TRP A 111 26.77 -6.14 10.10
C TRP A 111 27.45 -5.04 9.27
N VAL A 112 28.49 -4.41 9.83
CA VAL A 112 29.21 -3.31 9.17
C VAL A 112 29.95 -3.77 7.92
N SER A 113 30.57 -4.96 7.95
CA SER A 113 31.26 -5.51 6.78
C SER A 113 30.28 -5.83 5.65
N THR A 114 29.16 -6.48 5.97
CA THR A 114 28.08 -6.79 5.01
C THR A 114 27.50 -5.51 4.40
N HIS A 115 27.17 -4.52 5.24
CA HIS A 115 26.61 -3.25 4.80
C HIS A 115 27.55 -2.47 3.87
N ARG A 116 28.85 -2.41 4.21
CA ARG A 116 29.86 -1.77 3.34
C ARG A 116 30.03 -2.52 2.01
N PHE A 117 29.93 -3.85 2.02
CA PHE A 117 29.98 -4.65 0.81
C PHE A 117 28.76 -4.40 -0.09
N HIS A 118 27.56 -4.29 0.50
CA HIS A 118 26.35 -3.90 -0.22
C HIS A 118 26.52 -2.54 -0.91
N HIS A 119 27.03 -1.52 -0.22
CA HIS A 119 27.30 -0.21 -0.84
C HIS A 119 28.38 -0.26 -1.93
N GLN A 120 29.38 -1.12 -1.79
CA GLN A 120 30.46 -1.24 -2.78
C GLN A 120 29.98 -1.91 -4.07
N PHE A 121 29.00 -2.80 -3.98
CA PHE A 121 28.57 -3.68 -5.07
C PHE A 121 27.07 -3.66 -5.33
N THR A 122 26.41 -2.54 -5.01
CA THR A 122 24.95 -2.39 -5.04
C THR A 122 24.32 -2.95 -6.31
N ASP A 123 23.24 -3.72 -6.13
CA ASP A 123 22.43 -4.31 -7.21
C ASP A 123 23.23 -5.14 -8.23
N SER A 124 24.37 -5.69 -7.80
CA SER A 124 25.18 -6.58 -8.60
C SER A 124 25.22 -7.99 -8.03
N ASP A 125 25.79 -8.90 -8.80
CA ASP A 125 26.09 -10.26 -8.39
C ASP A 125 27.01 -10.35 -7.17
N ARG A 126 27.67 -9.28 -6.73
CA ARG A 126 28.53 -9.28 -5.53
C ARG A 126 27.86 -8.68 -4.30
N ASP A 127 26.65 -8.14 -4.45
CA ASP A 127 25.86 -7.63 -3.33
C ASP A 127 25.38 -8.81 -2.45
N PRO A 128 25.65 -8.78 -1.13
CA PRO A 128 25.22 -9.82 -0.20
C PRO A 128 23.70 -10.01 -0.15
N HIS A 129 22.89 -9.00 -0.48
CA HIS A 129 21.43 -9.09 -0.46
C HIS A 129 20.81 -8.37 -1.66
N SER A 130 21.35 -8.66 -2.84
CA SER A 130 20.93 -8.04 -4.11
C SER A 130 19.45 -8.29 -4.43
N PRO A 131 18.66 -7.26 -4.79
CA PRO A 131 17.30 -7.43 -5.26
C PRO A 131 17.20 -8.14 -6.62
N ILE A 132 18.30 -8.20 -7.39
CA ILE A 132 18.34 -8.89 -8.70
C ILE A 132 18.12 -10.41 -8.56
N GLU A 133 18.43 -10.98 -7.40
CA GLU A 133 18.24 -12.40 -7.08
C GLU A 133 16.78 -12.71 -6.67
N GLY A 134 15.94 -11.67 -6.57
CA GLY A 134 14.50 -11.74 -6.33
C GLY A 134 14.08 -11.24 -4.94
N PHE A 135 12.80 -10.84 -4.83
CA PHE A 135 12.23 -10.23 -3.62
C PHE A 135 12.50 -11.04 -2.34
N TRP A 136 12.17 -12.34 -2.35
CA TRP A 136 12.35 -13.19 -1.16
C TRP A 136 13.82 -13.36 -0.76
N PHE A 137 14.73 -13.31 -1.74
CA PHE A 137 16.15 -13.37 -1.46
C PHE A 137 16.64 -12.13 -0.75
N SER A 138 16.41 -10.94 -1.31
CA SER A 138 16.81 -9.67 -0.70
C SER A 138 16.07 -9.38 0.61
N HIS A 139 14.85 -9.89 0.76
CA HIS A 139 14.05 -9.66 1.96
C HIS A 139 14.51 -10.51 3.16
N VAL A 140 14.74 -11.82 2.98
CA VAL A 140 15.02 -12.72 4.12
C VAL A 140 15.92 -13.91 3.81
N PHE A 141 15.87 -14.51 2.62
CA PHE A 141 16.61 -15.78 2.40
C PHE A 141 18.12 -15.62 2.44
N TRP A 142 18.67 -14.44 2.10
CA TRP A 142 20.11 -14.18 2.22
C TRP A 142 20.64 -14.37 3.64
N VAL A 143 19.82 -14.12 4.66
CA VAL A 143 20.17 -14.26 6.09
C VAL A 143 20.50 -15.70 6.44
N PHE A 144 19.82 -16.64 5.77
CA PHE A 144 20.00 -18.07 5.98
C PHE A 144 21.13 -18.64 5.15
N ASP A 145 21.83 -17.88 4.30
CA ASP A 145 22.91 -18.41 3.47
C ASP A 145 24.30 -17.98 3.97
N SER A 146 24.69 -18.50 5.13
CA SER A 146 25.99 -18.17 5.74
C SER A 146 27.19 -18.54 4.86
N SER A 147 27.06 -19.59 4.03
CA SER A 147 28.11 -20.00 3.09
C SER A 147 28.36 -18.95 2.00
N TYR A 148 27.28 -18.41 1.44
CA TYR A 148 27.30 -17.36 0.43
C TYR A 148 27.80 -16.02 0.99
N ILE A 149 27.34 -15.65 2.18
CA ILE A 149 27.82 -14.42 2.84
C ILE A 149 29.30 -14.55 3.19
N ARG A 150 29.75 -15.73 3.67
CA ARG A 150 31.17 -15.99 3.97
C ARG A 150 32.04 -15.91 2.71
N GLU A 151 31.57 -16.45 1.60
CA GLU A 151 32.29 -16.40 0.33
C GLU A 151 32.44 -14.98 -0.21
N LYS A 152 31.40 -14.16 -0.11
CA LYS A 152 31.38 -12.80 -0.69
C LYS A 152 32.00 -11.75 0.23
N VAL A 153 31.68 -11.80 1.51
CA VAL A 153 32.03 -10.76 2.49
C VAL A 153 33.27 -11.16 3.30
N THR A 154 33.30 -12.38 3.85
CA THR A 154 34.30 -12.77 4.85
C THR A 154 35.63 -13.25 4.25
N LYS A 155 35.69 -13.74 3.00
CA LYS A 155 36.97 -14.10 2.35
C LYS A 155 37.98 -12.93 2.26
N ARG A 156 37.51 -11.68 2.35
CA ARG A 156 38.34 -10.46 2.29
C ARG A 156 38.72 -9.91 3.67
N TYR A 157 38.03 -10.35 4.72
CA TYR A 157 38.29 -9.99 6.12
C TYR A 157 38.62 -11.28 6.87
N ASN A 158 39.91 -11.57 7.04
CA ASN A 158 40.38 -12.76 7.73
C ASN A 158 40.07 -12.66 9.25
N ILE A 159 38.80 -12.79 9.62
CA ILE A 159 38.29 -12.63 10.99
C ILE A 159 37.87 -14.00 11.49
N PHE A 160 38.76 -14.56 12.33
CA PHE A 160 38.63 -15.72 13.20
C PHE A 160 37.26 -16.44 13.20
N THR A 161 37.24 -17.61 12.58
CA THR A 161 36.52 -18.76 13.13
C THR A 161 37.31 -19.30 14.33
N LEU A 162 36.63 -19.44 15.47
CA LEU A 162 37.01 -20.19 16.67
C LEU A 162 38.20 -19.64 17.48
N GLY A 163 37.93 -19.21 18.72
CA GLY A 163 38.96 -18.82 19.68
C GLY A 163 38.41 -18.22 20.97
N CYS A 164 37.48 -18.92 21.64
CA CYS A 164 37.42 -18.77 23.10
C CYS A 164 38.73 -19.35 23.67
N ILE A 165 39.37 -18.60 24.57
CA ILE A 165 40.64 -18.92 25.28
C ILE A 165 41.90 -18.66 24.44
N GLY A 166 42.60 -17.55 24.72
CA GLY A 166 43.98 -17.35 24.27
C GLY A 166 44.29 -15.91 23.84
N LEU A 167 44.68 -15.06 24.79
CA LEU A 167 45.23 -13.72 24.56
C LEU A 167 46.47 -13.76 23.66
N LYS A 168 46.50 -12.96 22.58
CA LYS A 168 47.66 -12.13 22.17
C LYS A 168 47.19 -10.88 21.40
N PRO A 169 47.80 -9.70 21.63
CA PRO A 169 47.44 -8.47 20.93
C PRO A 169 48.07 -8.44 19.53
N ILE A 170 47.28 -8.17 18.50
CA ILE A 170 47.76 -8.01 17.12
C ILE A 170 47.98 -6.52 16.84
N LYS A 171 49.22 -6.16 16.45
CA LYS A 171 49.60 -4.82 15.98
C LYS A 171 48.87 -4.51 14.67
N LEU A 172 47.96 -3.53 14.69
CA LEU A 172 47.37 -2.94 13.50
C LEU A 172 48.34 -1.91 12.89
N GLY A 173 49.02 -2.29 11.81
CA GLY A 173 49.77 -1.37 10.97
C GLY A 173 48.82 -0.45 10.20
N PHE A 174 48.79 0.83 10.57
CA PHE A 174 48.06 1.86 9.83
C PHE A 174 48.86 2.29 8.60
N ARG A 175 48.37 1.94 7.40
CA ARG A 175 48.78 2.63 6.17
C ARG A 175 47.79 3.77 5.92
N ARG A 176 48.25 5.02 6.01
CA ARG A 176 47.49 6.22 5.65
C ARG A 176 47.09 6.13 4.16
N GLN A 177 45.80 6.05 3.88
CA GLN A 177 45.28 6.33 2.55
C GLN A 177 45.01 7.83 2.46
N SER A 178 45.64 8.48 1.49
CA SER A 178 45.56 9.90 1.18
C SER A 178 44.13 10.34 0.86
N TYR A 179 43.76 11.49 1.40
CA TYR A 179 42.49 12.18 1.16
C TYR A 179 42.44 12.69 -0.28
N ILE A 180 41.43 12.25 -1.04
CA ILE A 180 41.04 12.92 -2.28
C ILE A 180 40.00 13.97 -1.88
N ASN A 181 40.41 15.24 -1.89
CA ASN A 181 39.52 16.38 -1.74
C ASN A 181 38.71 16.55 -3.02
N PHE A 182 37.37 16.43 -2.94
CA PHE A 182 36.49 16.87 -4.01
C PHE A 182 36.11 18.33 -3.75
N SER A 183 36.79 19.24 -4.44
CA SER A 183 36.43 20.65 -4.53
C SER A 183 35.23 20.79 -5.45
N MET A 184 34.14 21.39 -4.97
CA MET A 184 33.05 21.88 -5.82
C MET A 184 33.58 23.10 -6.59
N GLY A 185 33.92 22.89 -7.86
CA GLY A 185 34.22 23.95 -8.80
C GLY A 185 32.93 24.55 -9.35
N ASP A 186 32.81 25.87 -9.21
CA ASP A 186 31.91 26.72 -9.99
C ASP A 186 32.20 26.52 -11.49
N THR A 187 31.20 26.11 -12.26
CA THR A 187 31.25 26.16 -13.73
C THR A 187 30.14 27.04 -14.26
N THR A 188 30.59 28.23 -14.65
CA THR A 188 30.11 29.14 -15.70
C THR A 188 28.94 28.68 -16.57
N LYS A 189 28.01 29.62 -16.74
CA LYS A 189 26.96 29.64 -17.77
C LYS A 189 27.57 29.52 -19.16
N GLU A 190 27.11 28.53 -19.93
CA GLU A 190 27.12 28.59 -21.39
C GLU A 190 25.69 28.42 -21.90
N ASP A 191 25.30 29.38 -22.75
CA ASP A 191 24.01 29.47 -23.40
C ASP A 191 23.87 28.40 -24.49
N VAL A 192 22.84 27.55 -24.37
CA VAL A 192 22.36 26.73 -25.49
C VAL A 192 20.86 26.98 -25.66
N SER A 193 20.54 27.70 -26.73
CA SER A 193 19.19 27.94 -27.24
C SER A 193 18.59 26.64 -27.77
N GLY A 194 17.81 25.97 -26.93
CA GLY A 194 16.99 24.82 -27.31
C GLY A 194 15.59 24.95 -26.72
N SER A 195 14.60 25.05 -27.60
CA SER A 195 13.16 25.11 -27.27
C SER A 195 12.73 23.90 -26.43
N SER A 196 12.88 24.02 -25.11
CA SER A 196 12.32 23.08 -24.14
C SER A 196 10.97 23.63 -23.70
N ARG A 197 9.89 22.89 -24.00
CA ARG A 197 8.59 23.08 -23.35
C ARG A 197 8.85 23.17 -21.85
N LYS A 198 8.57 24.34 -21.26
CA LYS A 198 8.54 24.50 -19.81
C LYS A 198 7.53 23.50 -19.26
N VAL A 199 8.02 22.40 -18.69
CA VAL A 199 7.25 21.61 -17.74
C VAL A 199 7.03 22.53 -16.56
N VAL A 200 5.89 23.21 -16.54
CA VAL A 200 5.49 24.04 -15.41
C VAL A 200 5.32 23.09 -14.23
N GLY A 201 6.32 23.03 -13.36
CA GLY A 201 6.23 22.27 -12.12
C GLY A 201 5.03 22.77 -11.33
N LYS A 202 4.04 21.89 -11.13
CA LYS A 202 2.85 22.19 -10.32
C LYS A 202 3.33 22.64 -8.94
N LYS A 203 3.04 23.90 -8.57
CA LYS A 203 3.43 24.43 -7.26
C LYS A 203 2.81 23.55 -6.17
N ARG A 204 3.65 22.96 -5.31
CA ARG A 204 3.17 22.15 -4.18
C ARG A 204 2.31 23.02 -3.27
N ARG A 205 1.03 22.67 -3.16
CA ARG A 205 0.08 23.39 -2.31
C ARG A 205 0.42 23.14 -0.84
N PRO A 206 0.40 24.17 0.03
CA PRO A 206 0.64 23.98 1.46
C PRO A 206 -0.59 23.38 2.14
N TYR A 207 -0.80 22.08 1.95
CA TYR A 207 -2.00 21.36 2.40
C TYR A 207 -2.28 21.53 3.91
N PHE A 208 -1.26 21.42 4.77
CA PHE A 208 -1.43 21.51 6.22
C PHE A 208 -1.61 22.95 6.74
N PHE A 209 -1.18 23.96 5.98
CA PHE A 209 -1.23 25.37 6.39
C PHE A 209 -2.41 26.15 5.78
N ARG A 210 -3.32 25.46 5.08
CA ARG A 210 -4.52 26.09 4.53
C ARG A 210 -5.56 26.36 5.62
N LYS A 211 -6.51 27.25 5.34
CA LYS A 211 -7.70 27.45 6.19
C LYS A 211 -8.63 26.25 6.07
N TRP A 212 -9.01 25.68 7.21
CA TRP A 212 -9.97 24.58 7.31
C TRP A 212 -11.39 25.11 7.33
N THR A 213 -12.28 24.48 6.56
CA THR A 213 -13.73 24.77 6.63
C THR A 213 -14.39 23.97 7.75
N LYS A 214 -15.62 24.35 8.13
CA LYS A 214 -16.41 23.57 9.11
C LYS A 214 -16.62 22.12 8.65
N ILE A 215 -16.83 21.90 7.34
CA ILE A 215 -17.01 20.57 6.75
C ILE A 215 -15.71 19.75 6.84
N ASP A 216 -14.56 20.38 6.60
CA ASP A 216 -13.25 19.72 6.72
C ASP A 216 -13.04 19.19 8.15
N VAL A 217 -13.32 20.05 9.14
CA VAL A 217 -13.21 19.69 10.56
C VAL A 217 -14.18 18.57 10.93
N MET A 218 -15.43 18.64 10.47
CA MET A 218 -16.42 17.57 10.71
C MET A 218 -15.98 16.23 10.11
N ARG A 219 -15.54 16.23 8.83
CA ARG A 219 -15.05 15.01 8.17
C ARG A 219 -13.82 14.44 8.86
N ALA A 220 -12.86 15.29 9.23
CA ALA A 220 -11.67 14.85 9.96
C ALA A 220 -12.00 14.34 11.37
N ALA A 221 -12.94 14.95 12.07
CA ALA A 221 -13.42 14.47 13.37
C ALA A 221 -14.12 13.12 13.24
N SER A 222 -14.97 12.92 12.23
CA SER A 222 -15.64 11.63 11.98
C SER A 222 -14.63 10.52 11.66
N VAL A 223 -13.72 10.76 10.70
CA VAL A 223 -12.67 9.79 10.35
C VAL A 223 -11.76 9.53 11.56
N GLY A 224 -11.34 10.58 12.26
CA GLY A 224 -10.50 10.49 13.45
C GLY A 224 -11.17 9.72 14.58
N THR A 225 -12.48 9.89 14.80
CA THR A 225 -13.24 9.16 15.82
C THR A 225 -13.28 7.66 15.52
N VAL A 226 -13.55 7.26 14.27
CA VAL A 226 -13.54 5.84 13.88
C VAL A 226 -12.16 5.23 14.08
N HIS A 227 -11.09 5.93 13.68
CA HIS A 227 -9.72 5.43 13.87
C HIS A 227 -9.32 5.41 15.35
N PHE A 228 -9.76 6.38 16.15
CA PHE A 228 -9.55 6.38 17.59
C PHE A 228 -10.25 5.18 18.25
N LEU A 229 -11.51 4.91 17.90
CA LEU A 229 -12.22 3.71 18.34
C LEU A 229 -11.52 2.42 17.89
N CYS A 230 -10.96 2.39 16.68
CA CYS A 230 -10.15 1.27 16.19
C CYS A 230 -8.89 1.08 17.04
N LEU A 231 -8.20 2.16 17.43
CA LEU A 231 -7.05 2.09 18.33
C LEU A 231 -7.43 1.62 19.73
N LEU A 232 -8.67 1.89 20.16
CA LEU A 232 -9.21 1.37 21.41
C LEU A 232 -9.64 -0.11 21.33
N ALA A 233 -9.82 -0.67 20.13
CA ALA A 233 -10.34 -2.03 19.94
C ALA A 233 -9.60 -3.11 20.72
N PRO A 234 -8.25 -3.13 20.82
CA PRO A 234 -7.59 -4.20 21.56
C PRO A 234 -7.78 -4.08 23.09
N PHE A 235 -8.28 -2.95 23.62
CA PHE A 235 -8.53 -2.74 25.06
C PHE A 235 -9.91 -3.25 25.45
N TYR A 236 -10.81 -3.35 24.48
CA TYR A 236 -12.18 -3.81 24.65
C TYR A 236 -12.47 -5.00 23.74
N PHE A 237 -11.45 -5.81 23.45
CA PHE A 237 -11.52 -6.84 22.43
C PHE A 237 -12.53 -7.94 22.78
N LYS A 238 -13.39 -8.28 21.80
CA LYS A 238 -14.23 -9.48 21.81
C LYS A 238 -14.35 -10.04 20.40
N TRP A 239 -14.25 -11.36 20.25
CA TRP A 239 -14.34 -12.02 18.95
C TRP A 239 -15.68 -11.77 18.26
N GLU A 240 -16.78 -11.80 19.00
CA GLU A 240 -18.13 -11.56 18.48
C GLU A 240 -18.28 -10.10 18.00
N ALA A 241 -17.69 -9.15 18.73
CA ALA A 241 -17.71 -7.74 18.36
C ALA A 241 -16.84 -7.45 17.13
N LEU A 242 -15.67 -8.10 17.00
CA LEU A 242 -14.85 -8.03 15.81
C LEU A 242 -15.56 -8.64 14.61
N LEU A 243 -16.15 -9.84 14.76
CA LEU A 243 -16.92 -10.50 13.70
C LEU A 243 -18.10 -9.62 13.26
N PHE A 244 -18.82 -9.03 14.20
CA PHE A 244 -19.85 -8.03 13.91
C PHE A 244 -19.30 -6.87 13.08
N GLY A 245 -18.14 -6.32 13.44
CA GLY A 245 -17.48 -5.25 12.69
C GLY A 245 -17.10 -5.63 11.27
N VAL A 246 -16.54 -6.84 11.08
CA VAL A 246 -16.19 -7.36 9.75
C VAL A 246 -17.44 -7.54 8.89
N ILE A 247 -18.51 -8.14 9.45
CA ILE A 247 -19.79 -8.31 8.75
C ILE A 247 -20.39 -6.94 8.40
N LEU A 248 -20.39 -5.98 9.34
CA LEU A 248 -20.88 -4.63 9.10
C LEU A 248 -20.10 -3.94 7.98
N ALA A 249 -18.76 -4.05 7.97
CA ALA A 249 -17.91 -3.51 6.91
C ALA A 249 -18.25 -4.13 5.54
N TRP A 250 -18.46 -5.45 5.50
CA TRP A 250 -18.85 -6.16 4.28
C TRP A 250 -20.22 -5.75 3.76
N VAL A 251 -21.23 -5.71 4.62
CA VAL A 251 -22.60 -5.32 4.27
C VAL A 251 -22.64 -3.88 3.77
N THR A 252 -21.98 -2.97 4.47
CA THR A 252 -21.95 -1.55 4.09
C THR A 252 -21.14 -1.30 2.82
N ALA A 253 -20.04 -2.03 2.59
CA ALA A 253 -19.30 -2.00 1.33
C ALA A 253 -20.15 -2.52 0.16
N LEU A 254 -20.85 -3.63 0.34
CA LEU A 254 -21.78 -4.16 -0.67
C LEU A 254 -22.89 -3.13 -0.98
N SER A 255 -23.43 -2.45 0.03
CA SER A 255 -24.42 -1.39 -0.15
C SER A 255 -23.88 -0.17 -0.90
N ILE A 256 -22.63 0.26 -0.63
CA ILE A 256 -21.98 1.35 -1.37
C ILE A 256 -21.82 0.99 -2.84
N THR A 257 -21.30 -0.20 -3.12
CA THR A 257 -21.00 -0.66 -4.48
C THR A 257 -22.27 -0.94 -5.29
N PHE A 258 -23.28 -1.55 -4.66
CA PHE A 258 -24.57 -1.80 -5.29
C PHE A 258 -25.36 -0.51 -5.51
N SER A 259 -25.50 0.33 -4.47
CA SER A 259 -26.34 1.53 -4.51
C SER A 259 -25.58 2.76 -5.03
N TYR A 260 -24.67 3.33 -4.23
CA TYR A 260 -24.08 4.63 -4.56
C TYR A 260 -23.30 4.57 -5.85
N HIS A 261 -22.55 3.49 -6.06
CA HIS A 261 -21.70 3.33 -7.22
C HIS A 261 -22.49 2.91 -8.47
N ARG A 262 -22.93 1.65 -8.56
CA ARG A 262 -23.48 1.10 -9.81
C ARG A 262 -24.90 1.57 -10.10
N ASN A 263 -25.77 1.65 -9.09
CA ASN A 263 -27.15 2.09 -9.29
C ASN A 263 -27.27 3.62 -9.46
N LEU A 264 -26.76 4.40 -8.51
CA LEU A 264 -26.98 5.85 -8.47
C LEU A 264 -25.98 6.63 -9.32
N ALA A 265 -24.67 6.34 -9.23
CA ALA A 265 -23.68 7.10 -9.99
C ALA A 265 -23.68 6.72 -11.48
N HIS A 266 -23.60 5.43 -11.79
CA HIS A 266 -23.47 4.93 -13.16
C HIS A 266 -24.79 4.57 -13.84
N ARG A 267 -25.88 4.42 -13.07
CA ARG A 267 -27.20 4.02 -13.61
C ARG A 267 -27.09 2.75 -14.44
N SER A 268 -26.32 1.78 -13.93
CA SER A 268 -26.05 0.51 -14.61
C SER A 268 -27.24 -0.43 -14.63
N PHE A 269 -28.26 -0.17 -13.79
CA PHE A 269 -29.53 -0.88 -13.71
C PHE A 269 -30.58 -0.03 -13.00
N LYS A 270 -31.86 -0.42 -13.10
CA LYS A 270 -33.00 0.20 -12.42
C LYS A 270 -33.56 -0.73 -11.34
N LEU A 271 -34.07 -0.15 -10.26
CA LEU A 271 -34.72 -0.84 -9.14
C LEU A 271 -36.07 -0.21 -8.82
N PRO A 272 -37.01 -0.95 -8.21
CA PRO A 272 -38.15 -0.32 -7.55
C PRO A 272 -37.67 0.56 -6.38
N LYS A 273 -38.35 1.69 -6.17
CA LYS A 273 -37.88 2.75 -5.27
C LYS A 273 -37.68 2.32 -3.82
N TRP A 274 -38.51 1.41 -3.30
CA TRP A 274 -38.33 0.89 -1.96
C TRP A 274 -36.98 0.19 -1.81
N LEU A 275 -36.58 -0.63 -2.79
CA LEU A 275 -35.32 -1.38 -2.78
C LEU A 275 -34.11 -0.46 -3.01
N GLU A 276 -34.22 0.48 -3.96
CA GLU A 276 -33.23 1.53 -4.19
C GLU A 276 -32.93 2.30 -2.90
N TYR A 277 -33.98 2.75 -2.21
CA TYR A 277 -33.89 3.51 -0.97
C TYR A 277 -33.36 2.67 0.19
N SER A 278 -33.75 1.40 0.31
CA SER A 278 -33.23 0.49 1.34
C SER A 278 -31.72 0.31 1.24
N PHE A 279 -31.18 0.05 0.04
CA PHE A 279 -29.72 -0.06 -0.13
C PHE A 279 -29.01 1.28 0.04
N ALA A 280 -29.61 2.39 -0.41
CA ALA A 280 -29.03 3.71 -0.20
C ALA A 280 -28.99 4.12 1.28
N TYR A 281 -29.97 3.69 2.08
CA TYR A 281 -29.97 3.84 3.53
C TYR A 281 -28.91 2.98 4.21
N SER A 282 -28.81 1.70 3.81
CA SER A 282 -27.77 0.79 4.32
C SER A 282 -26.36 1.32 4.04
N ALA A 283 -26.12 1.86 2.84
CA ALA A 283 -24.85 2.46 2.44
C ALA A 283 -24.45 3.68 3.31
N LEU A 284 -25.41 4.38 3.92
CA LEU A 284 -25.14 5.51 4.82
C LEU A 284 -24.24 5.11 6.00
N PHE A 285 -24.39 3.88 6.47
CA PHE A 285 -23.62 3.33 7.59
C PHE A 285 -22.19 2.91 7.22
N ALA A 286 -21.80 3.01 5.94
CA ALA A 286 -20.40 2.92 5.51
C ALA A 286 -19.58 4.17 5.93
N LEU A 287 -20.26 5.21 6.43
CA LEU A 287 -19.67 6.47 6.92
C LEU A 287 -18.89 7.26 5.85
N GLN A 288 -19.27 7.11 4.58
CA GLN A 288 -18.64 7.79 3.43
C GLN A 288 -19.37 9.05 2.96
N GLY A 289 -20.30 9.56 3.78
CA GLY A 289 -21.14 10.70 3.44
C GLY A 289 -22.49 10.30 2.84
N HIS A 290 -23.30 11.31 2.51
CA HIS A 290 -24.66 11.10 2.00
C HIS A 290 -24.66 10.89 0.47
N PRO A 291 -25.71 10.26 -0.12
CA PRO A 291 -25.73 9.87 -1.53
C PRO A 291 -25.44 11.02 -2.50
N ILE A 292 -26.05 12.19 -2.28
CA ILE A 292 -25.85 13.37 -3.17
C ILE A 292 -24.37 13.79 -3.25
N ASP A 293 -23.61 13.72 -2.16
CA ASP A 293 -22.21 14.16 -2.14
C ASP A 293 -21.30 13.10 -2.75
N TRP A 294 -21.48 11.84 -2.33
CA TRP A 294 -20.70 10.71 -2.82
C TRP A 294 -20.86 10.55 -4.34
N VAL A 295 -22.12 10.50 -4.82
CA VAL A 295 -22.42 10.32 -6.25
C VAL A 295 -21.94 11.51 -7.09
N SER A 296 -22.08 12.74 -6.58
CA SER A 296 -21.60 13.93 -7.29
C SER A 296 -20.09 13.90 -7.47
N THR A 297 -19.36 13.60 -6.39
CA THR A 297 -17.90 13.48 -6.40
C THR A 297 -17.45 12.37 -7.35
N HIS A 298 -18.08 11.20 -7.28
CA HIS A 298 -17.73 10.05 -8.12
C HIS A 298 -18.00 10.31 -9.61
N ARG A 299 -19.14 10.91 -9.95
CA ARG A 299 -19.44 11.34 -11.33
C ARG A 299 -18.40 12.33 -11.86
N PHE A 300 -17.92 13.26 -11.02
CA PHE A 300 -16.84 14.17 -11.41
C PHE A 300 -15.49 13.46 -11.60
N HIS A 301 -15.17 12.49 -10.75
CA HIS A 301 -13.99 11.65 -10.92
C HIS A 301 -14.01 10.93 -12.27
N HIS A 302 -15.12 10.30 -12.67
CA HIS A 302 -15.23 9.67 -13.99
C HIS A 302 -15.15 10.67 -15.15
N GLN A 303 -15.80 11.82 -15.02
CA GLN A 303 -15.78 12.85 -16.06
C GLN A 303 -14.37 13.44 -16.29
N PHE A 304 -13.56 13.50 -15.23
CA PHE A 304 -12.29 14.22 -15.21
C PHE A 304 -11.11 13.36 -14.73
N THR A 305 -11.19 12.03 -14.86
CA THR A 305 -10.24 11.08 -14.28
C THR A 305 -8.80 11.46 -14.60
N ASP A 306 -7.94 11.46 -13.57
CA ASP A 306 -6.51 11.76 -13.66
C ASP A 306 -6.16 13.14 -14.26
N SER A 307 -7.15 14.03 -14.36
CA SER A 307 -6.93 15.42 -14.76
C SER A 307 -6.88 16.34 -13.55
N ASP A 308 -6.53 17.61 -13.78
CA ASP A 308 -6.55 18.63 -12.74
C ASP A 308 -7.93 18.88 -12.12
N ARG A 309 -9.02 18.41 -12.74
CA ARG A 309 -10.39 18.56 -12.23
C ARG A 309 -10.89 17.33 -11.45
N ASP A 310 -10.10 16.27 -11.37
CA ASP A 310 -10.42 15.09 -10.58
C ASP A 310 -10.42 15.43 -9.06
N PRO A 311 -11.54 15.20 -8.34
CA PRO A 311 -11.65 15.49 -6.92
C PRO A 311 -10.67 14.69 -6.04
N HIS A 312 -10.17 13.56 -6.51
CA HIS A 312 -9.23 12.71 -5.77
C HIS A 312 -8.16 12.11 -6.70
N SER A 313 -7.61 12.97 -7.55
CA SER A 313 -6.61 12.59 -8.54
C SER A 313 -5.43 11.83 -7.91
N PRO A 314 -5.07 10.63 -8.41
CA PRO A 314 -3.83 9.95 -8.02
C PRO A 314 -2.58 10.75 -8.43
N MET A 315 -2.70 11.73 -9.34
CA MET A 315 -1.60 12.60 -9.76
C MET A 315 -1.13 13.56 -8.66
N GLU A 316 -1.93 13.79 -7.62
CA GLU A 316 -1.53 14.53 -6.41
C GLU A 316 -0.76 13.65 -5.40
N GLY A 317 -0.65 12.35 -5.67
CA GLY A 317 0.08 11.37 -4.88
C GLY A 317 -0.81 10.41 -4.09
N PHE A 318 -0.23 9.26 -3.71
CA PHE A 318 -0.93 8.15 -3.06
C PHE A 318 -1.79 8.59 -1.87
N TRP A 319 -1.20 9.30 -0.90
CA TRP A 319 -1.92 9.72 0.32
C TRP A 319 -3.02 10.74 0.05
N PHE A 320 -2.87 11.53 -1.03
CA PHE A 320 -3.90 12.47 -1.42
C PHE A 320 -5.14 11.73 -1.93
N SER A 321 -5.00 10.84 -2.91
CA SER A 321 -6.12 10.07 -3.46
C SER A 321 -6.67 9.04 -2.47
N HIS A 322 -5.84 8.56 -1.52
CA HIS A 322 -6.27 7.65 -0.47
C HIS A 322 -7.19 8.33 0.55
N VAL A 323 -6.77 9.45 1.16
CA VAL A 323 -7.54 10.04 2.28
C VAL A 323 -7.57 11.56 2.33
N PHE A 324 -6.49 12.26 1.95
CA PHE A 324 -6.42 13.71 2.20
C PHE A 324 -7.39 14.54 1.37
N TRP A 325 -7.77 14.07 0.18
CA TRP A 325 -8.76 14.78 -0.66
C TRP A 325 -10.08 15.05 0.09
N ILE A 326 -10.50 14.12 0.97
CA ILE A 326 -11.76 14.19 1.72
C ILE A 326 -11.82 15.41 2.62
N PHE A 327 -10.68 15.82 3.17
CA PHE A 327 -10.61 16.92 4.14
C PHE A 327 -10.45 18.29 3.48
N ASP A 328 -10.39 18.41 2.14
CA ASP A 328 -10.19 19.68 1.45
C ASP A 328 -11.42 20.11 0.64
N THR A 329 -12.46 20.58 1.33
CA THR A 329 -13.72 20.99 0.70
C THR A 329 -13.53 22.11 -0.33
N ASN A 330 -12.59 23.03 -0.08
CA ASN A 330 -12.30 24.11 -1.03
C ASN A 330 -11.66 23.58 -2.32
N TYR A 331 -10.75 22.60 -2.23
CA TYR A 331 -10.21 21.91 -3.40
C TYR A 331 -11.33 21.30 -4.24
N ILE A 332 -12.19 20.49 -3.61
CA ILE A 332 -13.28 19.81 -4.31
C ILE A 332 -14.18 20.85 -4.99
N ARG A 333 -14.55 21.92 -4.28
CA ARG A 333 -15.39 23.00 -4.83
C ARG A 333 -14.71 23.75 -5.98
N GLU A 334 -13.41 23.99 -5.91
CA GLU A 334 -12.64 24.63 -6.98
C GLU A 334 -12.59 23.75 -8.23
N LYS A 335 -12.36 22.44 -8.07
CA LYS A 335 -12.23 21.49 -9.19
C LYS A 335 -13.55 21.09 -9.81
N CYS A 336 -14.54 20.81 -8.96
CA CYS A 336 -15.83 20.25 -9.36
C CYS A 336 -16.93 21.32 -9.50
N GLY A 337 -16.79 22.47 -8.84
CA GLY A 337 -17.86 23.46 -8.76
C GLY A 337 -18.99 23.04 -7.80
N GLY A 338 -20.22 23.38 -8.16
CA GLY A 338 -21.43 22.95 -7.45
C GLY A 338 -21.77 21.48 -7.74
N ARG A 339 -22.67 20.90 -6.93
CA ARG A 339 -23.16 19.53 -7.10
C ARG A 339 -24.28 19.44 -8.14
N ASP A 340 -24.07 20.02 -9.32
CA ASP A 340 -25.13 20.16 -10.33
C ASP A 340 -25.21 18.95 -11.28
N ASN A 341 -24.20 18.08 -11.24
CA ASN A 341 -24.21 16.79 -11.92
C ASN A 341 -25.10 15.71 -11.27
N VAL A 342 -25.88 16.07 -10.23
CA VAL A 342 -26.77 15.15 -9.46
C VAL A 342 -28.17 15.73 -9.23
N MET A 343 -28.69 16.50 -10.19
CA MET A 343 -30.06 17.05 -10.09
C MET A 343 -31.13 15.95 -9.97
N ASP A 344 -30.90 14.78 -10.56
CA ASP A 344 -31.72 13.58 -10.44
C ASP A 344 -31.88 13.10 -8.99
N LEU A 345 -30.83 13.20 -8.17
CA LEU A 345 -30.90 12.87 -6.74
C LEU A 345 -31.47 14.03 -5.93
N LYS A 346 -31.09 15.27 -6.24
CA LYS A 346 -31.59 16.48 -5.54
C LYS A 346 -33.10 16.64 -5.64
N GLN A 347 -33.74 16.18 -6.72
CA GLN A 347 -35.19 16.21 -6.92
C GLN A 347 -35.95 15.19 -6.06
N GLN A 348 -35.31 14.12 -5.59
CA GLN A 348 -35.95 13.10 -4.77
C GLN A 348 -35.93 13.48 -3.28
N TRP A 349 -37.09 13.42 -2.62
CA TRP A 349 -37.22 13.81 -1.20
C TRP A 349 -36.35 12.95 -0.28
N PHE A 350 -36.24 11.66 -0.57
CA PHE A 350 -35.52 10.70 0.27
C PHE A 350 -34.03 11.04 0.38
N TYR A 351 -33.38 11.40 -0.73
CA TYR A 351 -31.96 11.79 -0.71
C TYR A 351 -31.71 13.15 -0.06
N ARG A 352 -32.68 14.08 -0.12
CA ARG A 352 -32.64 15.32 0.66
C ARG A 352 -32.82 15.06 2.15
N PHE A 353 -33.71 14.13 2.50
CA PHE A 353 -33.93 13.67 3.88
C PHE A 353 -32.62 13.10 4.45
N LEU A 354 -32.02 12.08 3.80
CA LEU A 354 -30.75 11.49 4.25
C LEU A 354 -29.62 12.52 4.39
N ARG A 355 -29.49 13.46 3.44
CA ARG A 355 -28.50 14.54 3.55
C ARG A 355 -28.69 15.36 4.83
N ASN A 356 -29.93 15.73 5.14
CA ASN A 356 -30.24 16.62 6.26
C ASN A 356 -30.23 15.88 7.61
N THR A 357 -30.45 14.56 7.63
CA THR A 357 -30.56 13.75 8.85
C THR A 357 -29.40 12.77 9.07
N ILE A 358 -28.36 12.78 8.21
CA ILE A 358 -27.24 11.82 8.28
C ILE A 358 -26.63 11.71 9.69
N GLY A 359 -26.42 12.84 10.38
CA GLY A 359 -25.88 12.85 11.74
C GLY A 359 -26.79 12.10 12.72
N LEU A 360 -28.11 12.30 12.63
CA LEU A 360 -29.08 11.60 13.48
C LEU A 360 -29.05 10.09 13.22
N HIS A 361 -29.06 9.65 11.95
CA HIS A 361 -29.04 8.22 11.63
C HIS A 361 -27.76 7.53 12.12
N ILE A 362 -26.61 8.15 11.90
CA ILE A 362 -25.31 7.61 12.36
C ILE A 362 -25.27 7.56 13.89
N MET A 363 -25.62 8.64 14.58
CA MET A 363 -25.58 8.67 16.05
C MET A 363 -26.58 7.71 16.68
N THR A 364 -27.79 7.58 16.13
CA THR A 364 -28.78 6.60 16.58
C THR A 364 -28.25 5.18 16.40
N PHE A 365 -27.67 4.86 15.24
CA PHE A 365 -27.09 3.53 15.01
C PHE A 365 -25.95 3.22 15.99
N TRP A 366 -25.03 4.16 16.20
CA TRP A 366 -23.92 3.98 17.15
C TRP A 366 -24.43 3.80 18.58
N THR A 367 -25.45 4.57 18.97
CA THR A 367 -26.09 4.44 20.27
C THR A 367 -26.73 3.06 20.43
N LEU A 368 -27.44 2.56 19.43
CA LEU A 368 -28.03 1.22 19.45
C LEU A 368 -26.96 0.12 19.55
N VAL A 369 -25.86 0.25 18.80
CA VAL A 369 -24.72 -0.69 18.88
C VAL A 369 -24.08 -0.67 20.27
N TYR A 370 -23.94 0.50 20.88
CA TYR A 370 -23.46 0.64 22.26
C TYR A 370 -24.43 0.02 23.27
N LEU A 371 -25.73 0.29 23.16
CA LEU A 371 -26.74 -0.29 24.05
C LEU A 371 -26.80 -1.82 23.93
N TRP A 372 -26.53 -2.36 22.74
CA TRP A 372 -26.50 -3.79 22.49
C TRP A 372 -25.29 -4.49 23.13
N GLY A 373 -24.10 -3.93 22.97
CA GLY A 373 -22.85 -4.66 23.25
C GLY A 373 -21.75 -3.86 23.93
N GLY A 374 -22.02 -2.61 24.31
CA GLY A 374 -21.10 -1.71 25.01
C GLY A 374 -19.90 -1.28 24.17
N LEU A 375 -18.83 -0.92 24.86
CA LEU A 375 -17.56 -0.47 24.26
C LEU A 375 -16.91 -1.49 23.32
N PRO A 376 -16.96 -2.83 23.55
CA PRO A 376 -16.45 -3.80 22.59
C PRO A 376 -17.06 -3.64 21.18
N TYR A 377 -18.38 -3.45 21.10
CA TYR A 377 -19.08 -3.31 19.82
C TYR A 377 -18.86 -1.94 19.17
N LEU A 378 -18.66 -0.87 19.96
CA LEU A 378 -18.24 0.41 19.40
C LEU A 378 -16.79 0.38 18.88
N THR A 379 -15.87 -0.22 19.63
CA THR A 379 -14.45 -0.19 19.29
C THR A 379 -14.07 -1.22 18.23
N CYS A 380 -14.45 -2.49 18.41
CA CYS A 380 -14.21 -3.54 17.41
C CYS A 380 -15.21 -3.46 16.25
N GLY A 381 -16.49 -3.20 16.54
CA GLY A 381 -17.53 -3.17 15.53
C GLY A 381 -17.45 -1.92 14.65
N ILE A 382 -17.69 -0.75 15.24
CA ILE A 382 -17.68 0.53 14.51
C ILE A 382 -16.24 1.00 14.22
N GLY A 383 -15.34 0.92 15.20
CA GLY A 383 -13.96 1.38 15.06
C GLY A 383 -13.16 0.54 14.07
N ALA A 384 -12.87 -0.73 14.41
CA ALA A 384 -12.07 -1.61 13.56
C ALA A 384 -12.80 -1.96 12.25
N GLY A 385 -14.08 -2.32 12.30
CA GLY A 385 -14.89 -2.54 11.10
C GLY A 385 -14.97 -1.31 10.20
N GLY A 386 -15.22 -0.12 10.77
CA GLY A 386 -15.24 1.13 10.02
C GLY A 386 -13.89 1.49 9.39
N ALA A 387 -12.78 1.29 10.12
CA ALA A 387 -11.44 1.49 9.58
C ALA A 387 -11.13 0.54 8.41
N ILE A 388 -11.53 -0.74 8.50
CA ILE A 388 -11.43 -1.70 7.39
C ILE A 388 -12.24 -1.22 6.19
N GLY A 389 -13.51 -0.82 6.40
CA GLY A 389 -14.39 -0.34 5.33
C GLY A 389 -13.87 0.93 4.64
N TYR A 390 -13.32 1.86 5.41
CA TYR A 390 -12.66 3.06 4.87
C TYR A 390 -11.48 2.70 3.99
N ASN A 391 -10.50 1.98 4.54
CA ASN A 391 -9.28 1.66 3.79
C ASN A 391 -9.58 0.78 2.57
N GLY A 392 -10.51 -0.16 2.68
CA GLY A 392 -10.97 -0.98 1.55
C GLY A 392 -11.49 -0.13 0.39
N THR A 393 -12.27 0.91 0.68
CA THR A 393 -12.78 1.82 -0.36
C THR A 393 -11.69 2.77 -0.88
N TRP A 394 -10.88 3.33 0.01
CA TRP A 394 -9.82 4.27 -0.34
C TRP A 394 -8.71 3.64 -1.18
N LEU A 395 -8.48 2.34 -1.04
CA LEU A 395 -7.58 1.57 -1.90
C LEU A 395 -8.03 1.55 -3.37
N ILE A 396 -9.32 1.70 -3.65
CA ILE A 396 -9.80 1.81 -5.03
C ILE A 396 -9.27 3.10 -5.67
N ASN A 397 -9.40 4.23 -4.98
CA ASN A 397 -8.93 5.52 -5.49
C ASN A 397 -7.40 5.64 -5.57
N SER A 398 -6.68 4.85 -4.77
CA SER A 398 -5.23 4.97 -4.61
C SER A 398 -4.49 3.78 -5.24
N ALA A 399 -4.56 2.60 -4.63
CA ALA A 399 -3.85 1.42 -5.09
C ALA A 399 -4.29 1.01 -6.51
N CYS A 400 -5.60 1.05 -6.82
CA CYS A 400 -6.08 0.67 -8.15
C CYS A 400 -5.79 1.71 -9.25
N HIS A 401 -5.10 2.80 -8.96
CA HIS A 401 -4.53 3.72 -9.95
C HIS A 401 -3.00 3.64 -10.07
N ILE A 402 -2.36 2.81 -9.23
CA ILE A 402 -0.89 2.74 -9.14
C ILE A 402 -0.38 1.32 -9.42
N TRP A 403 -1.05 0.31 -8.87
CA TRP A 403 -0.62 -1.10 -8.93
C TRP A 403 -1.66 -1.99 -9.59
N GLY A 404 -1.19 -3.04 -10.26
CA GLY A 404 -2.04 -4.04 -10.90
C GLY A 404 -1.90 -4.08 -12.41
N SER A 405 -2.80 -4.81 -13.07
CA SER A 405 -2.78 -5.04 -14.51
C SER A 405 -3.76 -4.14 -15.25
N ARG A 406 -3.50 -3.85 -16.53
CA ARG A 406 -4.48 -3.23 -17.43
C ARG A 406 -4.98 -4.28 -18.42
N ALA A 407 -6.28 -4.54 -18.42
CA ALA A 407 -6.92 -5.39 -19.43
C ALA A 407 -7.38 -4.59 -20.64
N TRP A 408 -7.65 -3.29 -20.45
CA TRP A 408 -8.23 -2.40 -21.44
C TRP A 408 -7.40 -1.12 -21.61
N ASN A 409 -7.35 -0.63 -22.84
CA ASN A 409 -6.64 0.57 -23.24
C ASN A 409 -7.45 1.84 -22.89
N THR A 410 -7.55 2.15 -21.59
CA THR A 410 -8.15 3.39 -21.08
C THR A 410 -7.17 4.56 -21.18
N LYS A 411 -7.64 5.80 -21.04
CA LYS A 411 -6.76 6.99 -21.05
C LYS A 411 -6.16 7.29 -19.68
N ASP A 412 -6.81 6.84 -18.62
CA ASP A 412 -6.41 6.99 -17.23
C ASP A 412 -5.41 5.91 -16.76
N THR A 413 -5.06 6.00 -15.48
CA THR A 413 -4.13 5.14 -14.75
C THR A 413 -4.81 4.00 -14.00
N SER A 414 -6.10 3.75 -14.21
CA SER A 414 -6.81 2.62 -13.56
C SER A 414 -6.12 1.27 -13.84
N ARG A 415 -6.19 0.38 -12.87
CA ARG A 415 -5.57 -0.95 -12.83
C ARG A 415 -6.50 -1.93 -12.12
N ASN A 416 -6.42 -3.19 -12.53
CA ASN A 416 -7.08 -4.30 -11.88
C ASN A 416 -6.16 -4.92 -10.81
N ILE A 417 -6.65 -5.09 -9.58
CA ILE A 417 -5.95 -5.81 -8.51
C ILE A 417 -6.80 -7.03 -8.12
N TRP A 418 -6.38 -8.21 -8.57
CA TRP A 418 -7.21 -9.41 -8.49
C TRP A 418 -7.50 -9.88 -7.06
N TRP A 419 -6.51 -9.84 -6.17
CA TRP A 419 -6.65 -10.34 -4.79
C TRP A 419 -7.49 -9.41 -3.91
N LEU A 420 -7.67 -8.14 -4.32
CA LEU A 420 -8.59 -7.20 -3.66
C LEU A 420 -10.05 -7.41 -4.07
N GLY A 421 -10.34 -8.18 -5.12
CA GLY A 421 -11.69 -8.34 -5.67
C GLY A 421 -12.72 -8.76 -4.62
N PRO A 422 -12.48 -9.86 -3.87
CA PRO A 422 -13.40 -10.30 -2.82
C PRO A 422 -13.60 -9.28 -1.69
N PHE A 423 -12.53 -8.58 -1.29
CA PHE A 423 -12.57 -7.62 -0.18
C PHE A 423 -13.23 -6.29 -0.55
N THR A 424 -13.25 -5.94 -1.83
CA THR A 424 -13.81 -4.71 -2.36
C THR A 424 -15.12 -4.94 -3.10
N MET A 425 -15.74 -6.11 -2.93
CA MET A 425 -17.00 -6.48 -3.59
C MET A 425 -16.95 -6.40 -5.14
N GLY A 426 -15.75 -6.52 -5.73
CA GLY A 426 -15.52 -6.44 -7.18
C GLY A 426 -15.05 -5.07 -7.69
N GLU A 427 -14.87 -4.07 -6.85
CA GLU A 427 -14.47 -2.72 -7.27
C GLU A 427 -13.00 -2.60 -7.67
N SER A 428 -12.14 -3.54 -7.23
CA SER A 428 -10.74 -3.57 -7.63
C SER A 428 -10.51 -4.05 -9.07
N TRP A 429 -11.56 -4.44 -9.80
CA TRP A 429 -11.54 -4.57 -11.27
C TRP A 429 -11.65 -3.17 -11.92
N HIS A 430 -10.81 -2.25 -11.45
CA HIS A 430 -10.99 -0.83 -11.67
C HIS A 430 -10.68 -0.41 -13.11
N ASN A 431 -9.73 -1.08 -13.78
CA ASN A 431 -9.49 -0.84 -15.20
C ASN A 431 -10.63 -1.36 -16.09
N ASN A 432 -11.31 -2.44 -15.69
CA ASN A 432 -12.52 -2.87 -16.38
C ASN A 432 -13.65 -1.85 -16.20
N HIS A 433 -13.82 -1.36 -14.98
CA HIS A 433 -14.80 -0.33 -14.64
C HIS A 433 -14.59 0.95 -15.44
N HIS A 434 -13.37 1.51 -15.44
CA HIS A 434 -13.05 2.72 -16.22
C HIS A 434 -13.18 2.52 -17.74
N ALA A 435 -12.99 1.30 -18.24
CA ALA A 435 -13.24 0.99 -19.64
C ALA A 435 -14.75 0.99 -19.99
N PHE A 436 -15.59 0.52 -19.08
CA PHE A 436 -17.03 0.36 -19.29
C PHE A 436 -17.85 0.86 -18.09
N GLU A 437 -17.76 2.15 -17.82
CA GLU A 437 -18.31 2.77 -16.59
C GLU A 437 -19.82 2.53 -16.39
N ALA A 438 -20.58 2.38 -17.48
CA ALA A 438 -22.02 2.12 -17.42
C ALA A 438 -22.36 0.64 -17.14
N SER A 439 -21.36 -0.26 -17.08
CA SER A 439 -21.60 -1.67 -16.86
C SER A 439 -22.04 -1.94 -15.41
N ALA A 440 -22.96 -2.89 -15.24
CA ALA A 440 -23.31 -3.43 -13.94
C ALA A 440 -22.30 -4.47 -13.42
N ARG A 441 -21.41 -4.97 -14.30
CA ARG A 441 -20.44 -6.03 -14.02
C ARG A 441 -19.03 -5.51 -14.22
N HIS A 442 -18.24 -5.42 -13.16
CA HIS A 442 -16.85 -4.98 -13.23
C HIS A 442 -15.91 -6.17 -13.45
N GLY A 443 -16.21 -7.32 -12.83
CA GLY A 443 -15.49 -8.58 -13.09
C GLY A 443 -15.95 -9.22 -14.40
N LEU A 444 -15.41 -8.78 -15.55
CA LEU A 444 -15.86 -9.17 -16.88
C LEU A 444 -15.54 -10.62 -17.25
N GLU A 445 -14.46 -11.19 -16.70
CA GLU A 445 -14.08 -12.59 -16.91
C GLU A 445 -14.70 -13.51 -15.84
N TRP A 446 -14.82 -14.80 -16.14
CA TRP A 446 -15.46 -15.78 -15.23
C TRP A 446 -14.72 -15.95 -13.89
N TYR A 447 -13.39 -15.77 -13.89
CA TYR A 447 -12.55 -15.86 -12.69
C TYR A 447 -12.47 -14.54 -11.91
N GLN A 448 -13.04 -13.46 -12.44
CA GLN A 448 -13.04 -12.15 -11.79
C GLN A 448 -14.22 -12.06 -10.83
N VAL A 449 -13.96 -12.42 -9.56
CA VAL A 449 -14.97 -12.40 -8.49
C VAL A 449 -15.52 -10.98 -8.31
N ASP A 450 -16.84 -10.84 -8.44
CA ASP A 450 -17.57 -9.58 -8.33
C ASP A 450 -18.87 -9.84 -7.56
N LEU A 451 -18.80 -9.70 -6.23
CA LEU A 451 -19.91 -10.01 -5.33
C LEU A 451 -21.12 -9.10 -5.57
N THR A 452 -20.87 -7.84 -5.93
CA THR A 452 -21.94 -6.89 -6.26
C THR A 452 -22.65 -7.27 -7.54
N TRP A 453 -21.93 -7.76 -8.56
CA TRP A 453 -22.56 -8.30 -9.77
C TRP A 453 -23.43 -9.53 -9.47
N TYR A 454 -23.00 -10.42 -8.58
CA TYR A 454 -23.82 -11.57 -8.20
C TYR A 454 -25.12 -11.14 -7.51
N LEU A 455 -25.07 -10.11 -6.66
CA LEU A 455 -26.27 -9.54 -6.05
C LEU A 455 -27.19 -8.88 -7.09
N ILE A 456 -26.64 -8.14 -8.06
CA ILE A 456 -27.42 -7.56 -9.16
C ILE A 456 -28.09 -8.67 -9.98
N SER A 457 -27.34 -9.73 -10.31
CA SER A 457 -27.84 -10.88 -11.06
C SER A 457 -28.98 -11.59 -10.33
N PHE A 458 -28.86 -11.74 -9.00
CA PHE A 458 -29.93 -12.28 -8.16
C PHE A 458 -31.21 -11.43 -8.25
N PHE A 459 -31.12 -10.11 -8.07
CA PHE A 459 -32.30 -9.24 -8.21
C PHE A 459 -32.82 -9.17 -9.65
N GLN A 460 -31.97 -9.33 -10.65
CA GLN A 460 -32.38 -9.42 -12.05
C GLN A 460 -33.19 -10.69 -12.30
N ALA A 461 -32.76 -11.84 -11.76
CA ALA A 461 -33.49 -13.10 -11.85
C ALA A 461 -34.87 -13.03 -11.17
N LEU A 462 -34.99 -12.24 -10.09
CA LEU A 462 -36.27 -11.95 -9.44
C LEU A 462 -37.14 -10.91 -10.17
N GLY A 463 -36.66 -10.33 -11.27
CA GLY A 463 -37.36 -9.27 -11.99
C GLY A 463 -37.36 -7.89 -11.30
N LEU A 464 -36.58 -7.73 -10.22
CA LEU A 464 -36.49 -6.49 -9.44
C LEU A 464 -35.42 -5.54 -10.01
N ALA A 465 -34.31 -6.07 -10.53
CA ALA A 465 -33.33 -5.28 -11.27
C ALA A 465 -33.61 -5.36 -12.78
N THR A 466 -33.91 -4.22 -13.39
CA THR A 466 -34.25 -4.10 -14.82
C THR A 466 -33.26 -3.18 -15.53
N ASP A 467 -33.25 -3.20 -16.87
CA ASP A 467 -32.36 -2.33 -17.67
C ASP A 467 -30.88 -2.49 -17.28
N VAL A 468 -30.46 -3.74 -17.03
CA VAL A 468 -29.09 -4.09 -16.59
C VAL A 468 -28.14 -3.97 -17.78
N LYS A 469 -27.15 -3.08 -17.66
CA LYS A 469 -26.22 -2.74 -18.73
C LYS A 469 -24.94 -3.57 -18.66
N LEU A 470 -24.52 -4.11 -19.79
CA LEU A 470 -23.25 -4.81 -19.97
C LEU A 470 -22.54 -4.28 -21.23
N PRO A 471 -21.19 -4.32 -21.28
CA PRO A 471 -20.46 -3.88 -22.46
C PRO A 471 -20.73 -4.83 -23.63
N SER A 472 -21.02 -4.26 -24.80
CA SER A 472 -21.13 -5.01 -26.04
C SER A 472 -19.76 -5.48 -26.52
N GLU A 473 -19.73 -6.55 -27.33
CA GLU A 473 -18.48 -7.03 -27.93
C GLU A 473 -17.80 -5.97 -28.80
N ALA A 474 -18.58 -5.09 -29.44
CA ALA A 474 -18.03 -3.95 -30.19
C ALA A 474 -17.32 -2.94 -29.28
N GLN A 475 -17.90 -2.62 -28.12
CA GLN A 475 -17.26 -1.75 -27.12
C GLN A 475 -15.97 -2.38 -26.59
N LYS A 476 -15.99 -3.69 -26.29
CA LYS A 476 -14.80 -4.42 -25.86
C LYS A 476 -13.69 -4.39 -26.89
N ARG A 477 -13.99 -4.71 -28.15
CA ARG A 477 -13.01 -4.67 -29.25
C ARG A 477 -12.37 -3.29 -29.42
N LYS A 478 -13.15 -2.21 -29.25
CA LYS A 478 -12.65 -0.84 -29.37
C LYS A 478 -11.59 -0.49 -28.32
N LEU A 479 -11.72 -1.03 -27.11
CA LEU A 479 -10.80 -0.76 -25.98
C LEU A 479 -9.79 -1.88 -25.75
N ALA A 480 -9.83 -2.96 -26.52
CA ALA A 480 -8.81 -4.00 -26.46
C ALA A 480 -7.46 -3.44 -26.91
N PHE A 481 -6.37 -3.94 -26.33
CA PHE A 481 -5.04 -3.67 -26.86
C PHE A 481 -4.89 -4.25 -28.26
N PRO A 482 -4.18 -3.57 -29.18
CA PRO A 482 -3.83 -4.15 -30.48
C PRO A 482 -3.13 -5.50 -30.25
N ARG A 483 -3.60 -6.53 -30.94
CA ARG A 483 -2.97 -7.86 -30.91
C ARG A 483 -1.80 -7.91 -31.87
#